data_AF-A0A7V8QJ91-F1
#
_entry.id   AF-A0A7V8QJ91-F1
#
_cell.length_a   1.000
_cell.length_b   1.000
_cell.length_c   1.000
_cell.angle_alpha   90.00
_cell.angle_beta   90.00
_cell.angle_gamma   90.00
#
_symmetry.space_group_name_H-M   'P 1'
#
loop_
_entity.id
_entity.type
_entity.pdbx_description
1 polymer ?
#
loop_
_entity_poly.entity_id
_entity_poly.type
_entity_poly.pdbx_seq_one_letter_code
_entity_poly.pdbx_strand_id
1 'polypeptide(L)'
;MTRQYSDAALAEIARPPEEHAIDALRRGDLDGVRAWLDDMAQGQAGLDALSGHALARKVGKLRQDLGEDRARKTLERIGAEQMKTWVSQFRDGDERGAVTDIIAIYKHQGDARLQPVRETGDEVVVDLAPCGSGGRLERQGLTEKHPDWYAGWSDGVSGLCQACKACQTALNDALGEDVWTTEKGDDGFCRMRFAKRAQQGEALFTDSERTTVVQTRVQRARGRLDAGDTDIEPLLRGQRKDWMPWHDFGIVWLEHFYASALEIGGADYLDEMLEQTYEPAFHAGFPRYRAMSDEELVREVARTWNYHCADFTIHEEDDRFVFRLDPCGSGGRLFRGQVWRGMFHYGEPMAPLMDEPHDINFNRRQAPTYCTHCAASNRAQLKSGPEGDSPRFFVIDGHAQLRPGEACRQFTYKKAAAREDMDPDLLAQIGMGPWSGGGGQSGGENP
;
A
#
# COMPACT_ATOMS: atom_id res chain seq x y z
N MET A 1 -30.53 -0.93 16.04
CA MET A 1 -29.52 -0.81 17.13
C MET A 1 -29.21 0.67 17.30
N THR A 2 -28.98 1.16 18.52
CA THR A 2 -28.84 2.62 18.73
C THR A 2 -27.48 3.14 18.25
N ARG A 3 -27.51 4.30 17.59
CA ARG A 3 -26.35 5.14 17.26
C ARG A 3 -25.45 5.38 18.48
N GLN A 4 -24.14 5.15 18.35
CA GLN A 4 -23.13 5.22 19.40
C GLN A 4 -22.43 6.60 19.45
N TYR A 5 -22.30 7.29 18.32
CA TYR A 5 -21.53 8.53 18.19
C TYR A 5 -22.32 9.67 17.55
N SER A 6 -22.06 10.90 17.99
CA SER A 6 -22.51 12.11 17.30
C SER A 6 -21.69 12.35 16.02
N ASP A 7 -22.21 13.15 15.09
CA ASP A 7 -21.46 13.51 13.87
C ASP A 7 -20.14 14.23 14.21
N ALA A 8 -20.12 15.03 15.27
CA ALA A 8 -18.91 15.69 15.75
C ALA A 8 -17.87 14.69 16.28
N ALA A 9 -18.30 13.64 16.99
CA ALA A 9 -17.40 12.61 17.47
C ALA A 9 -16.81 11.79 16.31
N LEU A 10 -17.62 11.48 15.29
CA LEU A 10 -17.14 10.79 14.07
C LEU A 10 -16.19 11.67 13.26
N ALA A 11 -16.43 12.98 13.18
CA ALA A 11 -15.51 13.92 12.56
C ALA A 11 -14.16 13.98 13.29
N GLU A 12 -14.16 13.94 14.62
CA GLU A 12 -12.92 13.88 15.41
C GLU A 12 -12.19 12.54 15.23
N ILE A 13 -12.90 11.42 15.06
CA ILE A 13 -12.28 10.12 14.74
C ILE A 13 -11.64 10.13 13.35
N ALA A 14 -12.28 10.78 12.37
CA ALA A 14 -11.75 10.91 11.01
C ALA A 14 -10.58 11.90 10.91
N ARG A 15 -10.41 12.76 11.93
CA ARG A 15 -9.46 13.87 11.92
C ARG A 15 -8.00 13.37 11.72
N PRO A 16 -7.22 14.02 10.84
CA PRO A 16 -5.83 13.65 10.62
C PRO A 16 -4.95 13.81 11.87
N PRO A 17 -4.05 12.86 12.17
CA PRO A 17 -3.10 12.94 13.29
C PRO A 17 -2.30 14.24 13.35
N GLU A 18 -1.88 14.76 12.18
CA GLU A 18 -1.13 16.01 12.12
C GLU A 18 -1.90 17.24 12.61
N GLU A 19 -3.23 17.25 12.52
CA GLU A 19 -4.02 18.37 13.00
C GLU A 19 -4.04 18.44 14.52
N HIS A 20 -4.10 17.29 15.19
CA HIS A 20 -3.99 17.23 16.65
C HIS A 20 -2.59 17.67 17.12
N ALA A 21 -1.54 17.28 16.38
CA ALA A 21 -0.18 17.74 16.64
C ALA A 21 -0.04 19.27 16.49
N ILE A 22 -0.65 19.84 15.44
CA ILE A 22 -0.65 21.30 15.21
C ILE A 22 -1.42 22.02 16.31
N ASP A 23 -2.57 21.50 16.75
CA ASP A 23 -3.33 22.08 17.86
C ASP A 23 -2.55 22.04 19.18
N ALA A 24 -1.83 20.95 19.46
CA ALA A 24 -0.93 20.85 20.61
C ALA A 24 0.20 21.90 20.52
N LEU A 25 0.83 22.02 19.36
CA LEU A 25 1.89 22.99 19.11
C LEU A 25 1.41 24.43 19.37
N ARG A 26 0.21 24.79 18.89
CA ARG A 26 -0.38 26.12 19.08
C ARG A 26 -0.72 26.44 20.53
N ARG A 27 -0.99 25.42 21.36
CA ARG A 27 -1.18 25.58 22.81
C ARG A 27 0.14 25.60 23.60
N GLY A 28 1.28 25.41 22.94
CA GLY A 28 2.58 25.25 23.59
C GLY A 28 2.76 23.89 24.28
N ASP A 29 1.91 22.91 23.97
CA ASP A 29 1.95 21.55 24.53
C ASP A 29 2.96 20.69 23.76
N LEU A 30 4.25 20.88 24.04
CA LEU A 30 5.33 20.19 23.32
C LEU A 30 5.36 18.68 23.62
N ASP A 31 4.92 18.25 24.80
CA ASP A 31 4.80 16.84 25.15
C ASP A 31 3.69 16.17 24.31
N GLY A 32 2.55 16.84 24.15
CA GLY A 32 1.49 16.42 23.25
C GLY A 32 1.97 16.33 21.79
N VAL A 33 2.75 17.30 21.32
CA VAL A 33 3.36 17.24 19.97
C VAL A 33 4.26 16.01 19.83
N ARG A 34 5.10 15.71 20.82
CA ARG A 34 6.01 14.55 20.79
C ARG A 34 5.23 13.23 20.77
N ALA A 35 4.16 13.12 21.55
CA ALA A 35 3.28 11.94 21.52
C ALA A 35 2.66 11.73 20.13
N TRP A 36 2.19 12.80 19.48
CA TRP A 36 1.69 12.71 18.11
C TRP A 36 2.78 12.40 17.09
N LEU A 37 4.01 12.88 17.26
CA LEU A 37 5.14 12.50 16.40
C LEU A 37 5.46 11.01 16.49
N ASP A 38 5.37 10.42 17.69
CA ASP A 38 5.54 8.97 17.87
C ASP A 38 4.42 8.18 17.18
N ASP A 39 3.18 8.64 17.33
CA ASP A 39 2.03 8.04 16.66
C ASP A 39 2.15 8.08 15.13
N MET A 40 2.51 9.26 14.61
CA MET A 40 2.72 9.51 13.19
C MET A 40 3.90 8.73 12.59
N ALA A 41 4.93 8.44 13.37
CA ALA A 41 6.07 7.64 12.94
C ALA A 41 5.67 6.19 12.60
N GLN A 42 4.63 5.68 13.26
CA GLN A 42 4.12 4.31 13.10
C GLN A 42 2.82 4.25 12.28
N GLY A 43 2.34 5.39 11.77
CA GLY A 43 1.06 5.53 11.09
C GLY A 43 0.84 4.52 9.98
N GLN A 44 1.80 4.44 9.07
CA GLN A 44 1.75 3.60 7.88
C GLN A 44 2.27 2.16 8.08
N ALA A 45 2.72 1.77 9.29
CA ALA A 45 3.47 0.53 9.49
C ALA A 45 2.71 -0.73 9.03
N GLY A 46 1.40 -0.81 9.30
CA GLY A 46 0.57 -1.93 8.86
C GLY A 46 0.42 -2.02 7.34
N LEU A 47 0.22 -0.87 6.67
CA LEU A 47 0.07 -0.80 5.20
C LEU A 47 1.40 -1.07 4.49
N ASP A 48 2.51 -0.58 5.03
CA ASP A 48 3.85 -0.85 4.53
C ASP A 48 4.21 -2.35 4.67
N ALA A 49 3.92 -2.97 5.82
CA ALA A 49 4.11 -4.40 6.00
C ALA A 49 3.26 -5.19 4.98
N LEU A 50 1.97 -4.87 4.86
CA LEU A 50 1.07 -5.48 3.87
C LEU A 50 1.65 -5.37 2.45
N SER A 51 2.10 -4.18 2.06
CA SER A 51 2.67 -3.92 0.72
C SER A 51 3.92 -4.75 0.47
N GLY A 52 4.88 -4.74 1.41
CA GLY A 52 6.11 -5.52 1.29
C GLY A 52 5.86 -7.02 1.15
N HIS A 53 4.96 -7.57 1.97
CA HIS A 53 4.59 -8.99 1.92
C HIS A 53 3.80 -9.36 0.66
N ALA A 54 2.83 -8.53 0.25
CA ALA A 54 2.01 -8.79 -0.93
C ALA A 54 2.85 -8.77 -2.21
N LEU A 55 3.77 -7.81 -2.35
CA LEU A 55 4.70 -7.74 -3.48
C LEU A 55 5.64 -8.95 -3.49
N ALA A 56 6.29 -9.27 -2.36
CA ALA A 56 7.20 -10.41 -2.28
C ALA A 56 6.50 -11.74 -2.65
N ARG A 57 5.29 -11.97 -2.11
CA ARG A 57 4.50 -13.17 -2.42
C ARG A 57 4.07 -13.25 -3.88
N LYS A 58 3.74 -12.13 -4.53
CA LYS A 58 3.42 -12.11 -5.97
C LYS A 58 4.63 -12.46 -6.82
N VAL A 59 5.81 -11.95 -6.47
CA VAL A 59 7.06 -12.35 -7.11
C VAL A 59 7.30 -13.86 -6.92
N GLY A 60 7.11 -14.37 -5.70
CA GLY A 60 7.18 -15.79 -5.40
C GLY A 60 6.17 -16.64 -6.18
N LYS A 61 4.93 -16.17 -6.35
CA LYS A 61 3.89 -16.86 -7.13
C LYS A 61 4.27 -16.95 -8.60
N LEU A 62 4.69 -15.83 -9.22
CA LEU A 62 5.14 -15.85 -10.62
C LEU A 62 6.26 -16.85 -10.83
N ARG A 63 7.24 -16.92 -9.92
CA ARG A 63 8.33 -17.90 -9.99
C ARG A 63 7.81 -19.34 -9.91
N GLN A 64 6.93 -19.63 -8.95
CA GLN A 64 6.38 -20.98 -8.75
C GLN A 64 5.56 -21.44 -9.97
N ASP A 65 4.72 -20.56 -10.52
CA ASP A 65 3.80 -20.91 -11.59
C ASP A 65 4.46 -20.91 -12.97
N LEU A 66 5.41 -20.00 -13.22
CA LEU A 66 5.97 -19.76 -14.55
C LEU A 66 7.41 -20.26 -14.71
N GLY A 67 8.08 -20.60 -13.60
CA GLY A 67 9.53 -20.77 -13.56
C GLY A 67 10.30 -19.44 -13.57
N GLU A 68 11.58 -19.48 -13.23
CA GLU A 68 12.40 -18.28 -13.04
C GLU A 68 12.51 -17.41 -14.28
N ASP A 69 12.81 -17.98 -15.45
CA ASP A 69 13.05 -17.21 -16.68
C ASP A 69 11.84 -16.37 -17.08
N ARG A 70 10.64 -16.97 -17.03
CA ARG A 70 9.41 -16.28 -17.43
C ARG A 70 8.94 -15.31 -16.34
N ALA A 71 9.20 -15.62 -15.07
CA ALA A 71 8.98 -14.68 -13.97
C ALA A 71 9.87 -13.44 -14.11
N ARG A 72 11.17 -13.59 -14.41
CA ARG A 72 12.10 -12.46 -14.65
C ARG A 72 11.63 -11.56 -15.78
N LYS A 73 11.28 -12.14 -16.93
CA LYS A 73 10.72 -11.38 -18.06
C LYS A 73 9.46 -10.60 -17.71
N THR A 74 8.62 -11.18 -16.85
CA THR A 74 7.42 -10.49 -16.36
C THR A 74 7.80 -9.32 -15.45
N LEU A 75 8.73 -9.53 -14.52
CA LEU A 75 9.24 -8.47 -13.65
C LEU A 75 9.93 -7.35 -14.43
N GLU A 76 10.71 -7.67 -15.48
CA GLU A 76 11.34 -6.69 -16.37
C GLU A 76 10.31 -5.79 -17.06
N ARG A 77 9.21 -6.37 -17.58
CA ARG A 77 8.10 -5.59 -18.15
C ARG A 77 7.46 -4.67 -17.11
N ILE A 78 7.18 -5.20 -15.91
CA ILE A 78 6.64 -4.39 -14.81
C ILE A 78 7.62 -3.26 -14.45
N GLY A 79 8.91 -3.56 -14.34
CA GLY A 79 9.97 -2.59 -14.04
C GLY A 79 10.05 -1.48 -15.09
N ALA A 80 9.90 -1.81 -16.37
CA ALA A 80 9.89 -0.84 -17.46
C ALA A 80 8.73 0.15 -17.36
N GLU A 81 7.54 -0.32 -17.04
CA GLU A 81 6.38 0.55 -16.80
C GLU A 81 6.55 1.38 -15.53
N GLN A 82 6.98 0.74 -14.44
CA GLN A 82 7.17 1.37 -13.13
C GLN A 82 8.20 2.51 -13.17
N MET A 83 9.24 2.40 -14.01
CA MET A 83 10.36 3.34 -14.05
C MET A 83 10.22 4.46 -15.10
N LYS A 84 9.12 4.54 -15.85
CA LYS A 84 8.92 5.54 -16.92
C LYS A 84 9.16 6.97 -16.46
N THR A 85 8.64 7.35 -15.30
CA THR A 85 8.79 8.71 -14.77
C THR A 85 10.25 9.06 -14.49
N TRP A 86 11.02 8.13 -13.90
CA TRP A 86 12.45 8.31 -13.64
C TRP A 86 13.26 8.35 -14.93
N VAL A 87 12.92 7.51 -15.91
CA VAL A 87 13.54 7.56 -17.25
C VAL A 87 13.36 8.96 -17.86
N SER A 88 12.17 9.57 -17.74
CA SER A 88 11.95 10.96 -18.19
C SER A 88 12.84 11.94 -17.43
N GLN A 89 12.84 11.91 -16.09
CA GLN A 89 13.66 12.81 -15.28
C GLN A 89 15.14 12.77 -15.66
N PHE A 90 15.72 11.58 -15.82
CA PHE A 90 17.11 11.43 -16.26
C PHE A 90 17.35 11.91 -17.69
N ARG A 91 16.41 11.72 -18.62
CA ARG A 91 16.52 12.23 -20.00
C ARG A 91 16.41 13.76 -20.06
N ASP A 92 15.64 14.34 -19.15
CA ASP A 92 15.45 15.79 -19.03
C ASP A 92 16.60 16.47 -18.24
N GLY A 93 17.55 15.68 -17.72
CA GLY A 93 18.70 16.17 -16.94
C GLY A 93 18.39 16.48 -15.47
N ASP A 94 17.24 16.08 -14.95
CA ASP A 94 16.84 16.23 -13.54
C ASP A 94 17.37 15.07 -12.68
N GLU A 95 18.70 14.92 -12.60
CA GLU A 95 19.33 13.82 -11.86
C GLU A 95 19.10 13.98 -10.35
N ARG A 96 19.18 15.22 -9.85
CA ARG A 96 18.87 15.55 -8.46
C ARG A 96 17.44 15.14 -8.09
N GLY A 97 16.45 15.48 -8.92
CA GLY A 97 15.05 15.12 -8.70
C GLY A 97 14.85 13.61 -8.75
N ALA A 98 15.40 12.92 -9.75
CA ALA A 98 15.31 11.47 -9.87
C ALA A 98 15.89 10.74 -8.64
N VAL A 99 17.10 11.12 -8.20
CA VAL A 99 17.73 10.53 -7.00
C VAL A 99 16.92 10.83 -5.73
N THR A 100 16.42 12.06 -5.59
CA THR A 100 15.58 12.45 -4.45
C THR A 100 14.30 11.62 -4.38
N ASP A 101 13.66 11.41 -5.53
CA ASP A 101 12.43 10.65 -5.66
C ASP A 101 12.66 9.15 -5.34
N ILE A 102 13.77 8.55 -5.78
CA ILE A 102 14.13 7.18 -5.38
C ILE A 102 14.38 7.10 -3.85
N ILE A 103 15.13 8.04 -3.28
CA ILE A 103 15.33 8.11 -1.81
C ILE A 103 14.00 8.21 -1.07
N ALA A 104 13.03 8.96 -1.61
CA ALA A 104 11.72 9.13 -1.01
C ALA A 104 10.95 7.80 -0.93
N ILE A 105 11.09 6.89 -1.90
CA ILE A 105 10.50 5.55 -1.81
C ILE A 105 11.08 4.80 -0.59
N TYR A 106 12.40 4.74 -0.46
CA TYR A 106 13.03 3.87 0.54
C TYR A 106 12.96 4.41 1.96
N LYS A 107 13.00 5.73 2.18
CA LYS A 107 13.01 6.30 3.54
C LYS A 107 11.68 6.12 4.30
N HIS A 108 10.61 5.80 3.58
CA HIS A 108 9.28 5.58 4.14
C HIS A 108 8.94 4.10 4.38
N GLN A 109 9.81 3.19 3.98
CA GLN A 109 9.65 1.76 4.25
C GLN A 109 9.95 1.44 5.73
N GLY A 110 9.17 0.56 6.33
CA GLY A 110 9.36 0.14 7.72
C GLY A 110 10.73 -0.47 7.95
N ASP A 111 11.30 -0.22 9.12
CA ASP A 111 12.66 -0.61 9.55
C ASP A 111 13.82 -0.07 8.68
N ALA A 112 13.55 0.69 7.61
CA ALA A 112 14.60 1.26 6.78
C ALA A 112 15.43 2.28 7.58
N ARG A 113 16.75 2.21 7.41
CA ARG A 113 17.69 3.19 7.99
C ARG A 113 18.64 3.66 6.92
N LEU A 114 18.30 4.79 6.31
CA LEU A 114 19.15 5.41 5.31
C LEU A 114 20.21 6.27 6.02
N GLN A 115 21.47 6.05 5.67
CA GLN A 115 22.57 6.91 6.10
C GLN A 115 22.57 8.21 5.30
N PRO A 116 23.18 9.29 5.83
CA PRO A 116 23.40 10.51 5.06
C PRO A 116 24.03 10.21 3.70
N VAL A 117 23.56 10.91 2.68
CA VAL A 117 24.02 10.74 1.31
C VAL A 117 25.51 11.07 1.21
N ARG A 118 26.27 10.17 0.58
CA ARG A 118 27.66 10.43 0.18
C ARG A 118 27.68 10.80 -1.28
N GLU A 119 28.51 11.75 -1.67
CA GLU A 119 28.50 12.26 -3.03
C GLU A 119 29.93 12.61 -3.47
N THR A 120 30.25 12.23 -4.71
CA THR A 120 31.51 12.58 -5.39
C THR A 120 31.19 13.41 -6.64
N GLY A 121 32.20 13.72 -7.45
CA GLY A 121 31.97 14.35 -8.76
C GLY A 121 31.16 13.48 -9.72
N ASP A 122 31.18 12.15 -9.55
CA ASP A 122 30.64 11.21 -10.54
C ASP A 122 29.44 10.42 -10.02
N GLU A 123 29.23 10.34 -8.71
CA GLU A 123 28.15 9.51 -8.15
C GLU A 123 27.53 10.06 -6.86
N VAL A 124 26.31 9.59 -6.60
CA VAL A 124 25.62 9.70 -5.32
C VAL A 124 25.44 8.31 -4.73
N VAL A 125 25.78 8.14 -3.44
CA VAL A 125 25.74 6.86 -2.74
C VAL A 125 24.83 6.95 -1.52
N VAL A 126 23.91 6.00 -1.41
CA VAL A 126 22.95 5.88 -0.30
C VAL A 126 23.07 4.48 0.30
N ASP A 127 23.43 4.42 1.57
CA ASP A 127 23.50 3.16 2.32
C ASP A 127 22.20 2.94 3.10
N LEU A 128 21.59 1.78 2.93
CA LEU A 128 20.41 1.31 3.64
C LEU A 128 20.81 0.20 4.60
N ALA A 129 20.81 0.49 5.89
CA ALA A 129 21.35 -0.38 6.93
C ALA A 129 20.35 -0.56 8.10
N PRO A 130 19.23 -1.27 7.89
CA PRO A 130 18.94 -2.13 6.74
C PRO A 130 18.10 -1.45 5.65
N CYS A 131 17.96 -2.15 4.51
CA CYS A 131 16.95 -1.87 3.49
C CYS A 131 15.55 -2.29 3.96
N GLY A 132 14.57 -1.39 3.87
CA GLY A 132 13.17 -1.66 4.26
C GLY A 132 12.39 -2.59 3.32
N SER A 133 12.98 -3.00 2.20
CA SER A 133 12.40 -3.93 1.23
C SER A 133 12.85 -5.38 1.50
N GLY A 134 13.53 -6.04 0.55
CA GLY A 134 13.95 -7.43 0.70
C GLY A 134 14.90 -7.66 1.88
N GLY A 135 15.76 -6.69 2.20
CA GLY A 135 16.64 -6.76 3.37
C GLY A 135 15.87 -6.91 4.69
N ARG A 136 14.76 -6.18 4.86
CA ARG A 136 13.86 -6.35 6.02
C ARG A 136 13.29 -7.76 6.10
N LEU A 137 12.80 -8.31 4.98
CA LEU A 137 12.20 -9.65 4.95
C LEU A 137 13.21 -10.75 5.30
N GLU A 138 14.47 -10.56 4.89
CA GLU A 138 15.59 -11.43 5.28
C GLU A 138 15.87 -11.34 6.78
N ARG A 139 15.91 -10.14 7.37
CA ARG A 139 16.11 -9.96 8.82
C ARG A 139 14.98 -10.55 9.66
N GLN A 140 13.76 -10.59 9.12
CA GLN A 140 12.62 -11.27 9.74
C GLN A 140 12.71 -12.81 9.63
N GLY A 141 13.69 -13.33 8.88
CA GLY A 141 13.92 -14.75 8.63
C GLY A 141 12.91 -15.36 7.65
N LEU A 142 12.22 -14.55 6.84
CA LEU A 142 11.15 -15.05 5.97
C LEU A 142 11.68 -15.83 4.78
N THR A 143 12.84 -15.44 4.27
CA THR A 143 13.54 -16.15 3.19
C THR A 143 13.94 -17.58 3.60
N GLU A 144 14.22 -17.80 4.88
CA GLU A 144 14.55 -19.11 5.44
C GLU A 144 13.30 -19.91 5.82
N LYS A 145 12.33 -19.27 6.47
CA LYS A 145 11.09 -19.93 6.96
C LYS A 145 10.13 -20.29 5.82
N HIS A 146 10.10 -19.48 4.76
CA HIS A 146 9.13 -19.58 3.67
C HIS A 146 9.81 -19.34 2.31
N PRO A 147 10.82 -20.15 1.94
CA PRO A 147 11.64 -19.92 0.76
C PRO A 147 10.84 -19.89 -0.54
N ASP A 148 9.74 -20.64 -0.63
CA ASP A 148 8.90 -20.66 -1.84
C ASP A 148 8.32 -19.30 -2.19
N TRP A 149 7.98 -18.51 -1.17
CA TRP A 149 7.33 -17.21 -1.30
C TRP A 149 8.30 -16.03 -1.32
N TYR A 150 9.45 -16.14 -0.64
CA TYR A 150 10.35 -15.00 -0.41
C TYR A 150 11.75 -15.19 -0.99
N ALA A 151 12.13 -16.40 -1.40
CA ALA A 151 13.48 -16.73 -1.85
C ALA A 151 13.46 -17.79 -2.96
N GLY A 152 14.45 -18.68 -2.97
CA GLY A 152 14.52 -19.85 -3.86
C GLY A 152 14.92 -19.54 -5.30
N TRP A 153 15.33 -18.31 -5.61
CA TRP A 153 15.89 -17.97 -6.91
C TRP A 153 17.30 -18.55 -7.06
N SER A 154 17.64 -19.02 -8.26
CA SER A 154 18.91 -19.69 -8.57
C SER A 154 20.16 -18.84 -8.33
N ASP A 155 20.02 -17.51 -8.32
CA ASP A 155 21.09 -16.55 -8.05
C ASP A 155 21.22 -16.17 -6.55
N GLY A 156 20.40 -16.76 -5.68
CA GLY A 156 20.37 -16.47 -4.24
C GLY A 156 19.76 -15.11 -3.87
N VAL A 157 19.23 -14.35 -4.82
CA VAL A 157 18.58 -13.06 -4.57
C VAL A 157 17.12 -13.30 -4.17
N SER A 158 16.70 -12.70 -3.05
CA SER A 158 15.33 -12.84 -2.53
C SER A 158 14.29 -12.21 -3.47
N GLY A 159 13.04 -12.68 -3.41
CA GLY A 159 12.00 -12.29 -4.36
C GLY A 159 11.76 -10.77 -4.43
N LEU A 160 11.65 -10.09 -3.30
CA LEU A 160 11.46 -8.63 -3.31
C LEU A 160 12.72 -7.88 -3.83
N CYS A 161 13.91 -8.46 -3.65
CA CYS A 161 15.14 -7.93 -4.27
C CYS A 161 15.16 -8.16 -5.79
N GLN A 162 14.57 -9.24 -6.31
CA GLN A 162 14.39 -9.43 -7.77
C GLN A 162 13.49 -8.35 -8.37
N ALA A 163 12.43 -7.98 -7.67
CA ALA A 163 11.55 -6.88 -8.07
C ALA A 163 12.35 -5.57 -8.18
N CYS A 164 13.11 -5.21 -7.13
CA CYS A 164 14.01 -4.05 -7.13
C CYS A 164 15.02 -4.09 -8.29
N LYS A 165 15.64 -5.25 -8.54
CA LYS A 165 16.57 -5.45 -9.65
C LYS A 165 15.90 -5.27 -11.01
N ALA A 166 14.65 -5.69 -11.18
CA ALA A 166 13.93 -5.46 -12.42
C ALA A 166 13.69 -3.97 -12.71
N CYS A 167 13.36 -3.16 -11.68
CA CYS A 167 13.32 -1.70 -11.82
C CYS A 167 14.70 -1.11 -12.17
N GLN A 168 15.75 -1.57 -11.50
CA GLN A 168 17.13 -1.13 -11.76
C GLN A 168 17.54 -1.42 -13.21
N THR A 169 17.37 -2.66 -13.66
CA THR A 169 17.67 -3.08 -15.04
C THR A 169 16.87 -2.28 -16.05
N ALA A 170 15.55 -2.12 -15.84
CA ALA A 170 14.71 -1.41 -16.77
C ALA A 170 15.09 0.08 -16.91
N LEU A 171 15.46 0.73 -15.81
CA LEU A 171 15.96 2.10 -15.85
C LEU A 171 17.28 2.21 -16.63
N ASN A 172 18.24 1.33 -16.33
CA ASN A 172 19.56 1.33 -16.96
C ASN A 172 19.46 1.02 -18.46
N ASP A 173 18.68 0.00 -18.84
CA ASP A 173 18.45 -0.38 -20.24
C ASP A 173 17.82 0.76 -21.04
N ALA A 174 16.84 1.46 -20.46
CA ALA A 174 16.16 2.58 -21.11
C ALA A 174 17.08 3.80 -21.31
N LEU A 175 18.15 3.93 -20.51
CA LEU A 175 19.12 5.02 -20.59
C LEU A 175 20.41 4.62 -21.31
N GLY A 176 20.62 3.32 -21.55
CA GLY A 176 21.77 2.75 -22.25
C GLY A 176 23.03 2.64 -21.41
N GLU A 177 22.93 2.79 -20.08
CA GLU A 177 24.07 2.76 -19.15
C GLU A 177 23.64 2.50 -17.70
N ASP A 178 24.59 2.15 -16.84
CA ASP A 178 24.35 1.84 -15.43
C ASP A 178 24.17 3.10 -14.56
N VAL A 179 23.02 3.75 -14.67
CA VAL A 179 22.71 4.97 -13.89
C VAL A 179 22.37 4.68 -12.45
N TRP A 180 21.77 3.52 -12.16
CA TRP A 180 21.43 3.08 -10.81
C TRP A 180 21.94 1.66 -10.61
N THR A 181 22.69 1.45 -9.54
CA THR A 181 23.12 0.11 -9.14
C THR A 181 22.84 -0.14 -7.67
N THR A 182 22.57 -1.39 -7.35
CA THR A 182 22.37 -1.86 -5.97
C THR A 182 23.33 -3.00 -5.63
N GLU A 183 23.96 -2.91 -4.48
CA GLU A 183 24.87 -3.91 -3.92
C GLU A 183 24.30 -4.39 -2.58
N LYS A 184 23.92 -5.66 -2.52
CA LYS A 184 23.40 -6.27 -1.29
C LYS A 184 24.57 -6.70 -0.39
N GLY A 185 24.44 -6.45 0.90
CA GLY A 185 25.36 -6.96 1.92
C GLY A 185 24.64 -7.84 2.96
N ASP A 186 25.33 -8.11 4.06
CA ASP A 186 24.82 -8.91 5.18
C ASP A 186 23.77 -8.16 6.02
N ASP A 187 23.01 -8.88 6.85
CA ASP A 187 22.00 -8.34 7.79
C ASP A 187 21.03 -7.33 7.13
N GLY A 188 20.58 -7.65 5.91
CA GLY A 188 19.64 -6.83 5.16
C GLY A 188 20.20 -5.48 4.66
N PHE A 189 21.52 -5.30 4.69
CA PHE A 189 22.19 -4.12 4.14
C PHE A 189 22.02 -4.04 2.61
N CYS A 190 21.85 -2.83 2.10
CA CYS A 190 21.94 -2.55 0.67
C CYS A 190 22.58 -1.19 0.43
N ARG A 191 23.45 -1.09 -0.57
CA ARG A 191 24.02 0.17 -1.06
C ARG A 191 23.45 0.48 -2.42
N MET A 192 22.86 1.66 -2.57
CA MET A 192 22.49 2.23 -3.87
C MET A 192 23.58 3.20 -4.33
N ARG A 193 23.95 3.12 -5.60
CA ARG A 193 24.79 4.12 -6.28
C ARG A 193 24.04 4.68 -7.48
N PHE A 194 24.13 5.98 -7.67
CA PHE A 194 23.57 6.70 -8.79
C PHE A 194 24.68 7.42 -9.53
N ALA A 195 24.93 7.06 -10.78
CA ALA A 195 25.91 7.75 -11.62
C ALA A 195 25.35 9.09 -12.09
N LYS A 196 26.19 10.12 -12.09
CA LYS A 196 25.89 11.44 -12.64
C LYS A 196 26.28 11.46 -14.11
N ARG A 197 25.39 11.96 -14.96
CA ARG A 197 25.59 12.05 -16.40
C ARG A 197 25.59 13.51 -16.81
N ALA A 198 24.43 14.15 -16.73
CA ALA A 198 24.24 15.54 -17.15
C ALA A 198 24.93 16.51 -16.18
N GLN A 199 25.08 16.11 -14.91
CA GLN A 199 25.61 16.96 -13.84
C GLN A 199 26.94 16.42 -13.28
N GLN A 200 27.73 15.75 -14.12
CA GLN A 200 29.05 15.25 -13.74
C GLN A 200 29.98 16.41 -13.33
N GLY A 201 30.70 16.24 -12.22
CA GLY A 201 31.55 17.26 -11.62
C GLY A 201 30.80 18.29 -10.75
N GLU A 202 29.47 18.29 -10.76
CA GLU A 202 28.64 19.19 -9.96
C GLU A 202 28.14 18.53 -8.68
N ALA A 203 27.91 19.33 -7.62
CA ALA A 203 27.23 18.86 -6.42
C ALA A 203 25.71 18.98 -6.59
N LEU A 204 24.99 17.85 -6.50
CA LEU A 204 23.54 17.79 -6.51
C LEU A 204 22.95 18.21 -5.16
N PHE A 205 23.64 17.91 -4.06
CA PHE A 205 23.18 18.17 -2.70
C PHE A 205 24.21 18.99 -1.91
N THR A 206 23.74 19.99 -1.17
CA THR A 206 24.52 20.65 -0.11
C THR A 206 24.76 19.69 1.06
N ASP A 207 25.73 20.00 1.93
CA ASP A 207 26.03 19.17 3.10
C ASP A 207 24.82 18.99 4.04
N SER A 208 23.98 20.01 4.19
CA SER A 208 22.75 19.92 4.97
C SER A 208 21.70 19.05 4.27
N GLU A 209 21.58 19.14 2.94
CA GLU A 209 20.65 18.33 2.16
C GLU A 209 21.02 16.85 2.17
N ARG A 210 22.32 16.51 2.15
CA ARG A 210 22.81 15.12 2.25
C ARG A 210 22.29 14.41 3.49
N THR A 211 22.10 15.14 4.59
CA THR A 211 21.54 14.60 5.84
C THR A 211 20.02 14.62 5.83
N THR A 212 19.39 15.67 5.31
CA THR A 212 17.94 15.85 5.43
C THR A 212 17.11 15.14 4.36
N VAL A 213 17.68 14.84 3.19
CA VAL A 213 16.97 14.17 2.07
C VAL A 213 16.51 12.76 2.45
N VAL A 214 17.30 12.07 3.28
CA VAL A 214 17.02 10.71 3.79
C VAL A 214 16.11 10.67 5.01
N GLN A 215 15.75 11.84 5.56
CA GLN A 215 14.87 11.93 6.72
C GLN A 215 13.40 12.12 6.31
N THR A 216 12.50 11.49 7.07
CA THR A 216 11.06 11.77 6.98
C THR A 216 10.73 13.11 7.63
N ARG A 217 9.56 13.69 7.35
CA ARG A 217 9.14 14.93 8.03
C ARG A 217 9.07 14.78 9.55
N VAL A 218 8.63 13.62 10.04
CA VAL A 218 8.55 13.31 11.47
C VAL A 218 9.93 13.32 12.12
N GLN A 219 10.93 12.70 11.47
CA GLN A 219 12.32 12.72 11.97
C GLN A 219 12.88 14.14 12.02
N ARG A 220 12.62 14.95 10.97
CA ARG A 220 13.04 16.36 10.91
C ARG A 220 12.36 17.20 12.00
N ALA A 221 11.06 17.01 12.21
CA ALA A 221 10.30 17.74 13.23
C ALA A 221 10.82 17.42 14.63
N ARG A 222 11.10 16.15 14.92
CA ARG A 222 11.70 15.73 16.18
C ARG A 222 13.09 16.34 16.39
N GLY A 223 13.95 16.29 15.36
CA GLY A 223 15.29 16.90 15.43
C GLY A 223 15.24 18.41 15.71
N ARG A 224 14.28 19.13 15.13
CA ARG A 224 14.05 20.57 15.43
C ARG A 224 13.62 20.79 16.87
N LEU A 225 12.64 20.03 17.37
CA LEU A 225 12.19 20.14 18.77
C LEU A 225 13.31 19.82 19.77
N ASP A 226 14.16 18.83 19.47
CA ASP A 226 15.31 18.48 20.32
C ASP A 226 16.37 19.60 20.35
N ALA A 227 16.45 20.41 19.30
CA ALA A 227 17.28 21.61 19.23
C ALA A 227 16.60 22.87 19.82
N GLY A 228 15.38 22.75 20.33
CA GLY A 228 14.59 23.88 20.85
C GLY A 228 13.92 24.74 19.77
N ASP A 229 13.93 24.30 18.52
CA ASP A 229 13.21 24.95 17.41
C ASP A 229 11.78 24.41 17.31
N THR A 230 10.81 25.29 17.59
CA THR A 230 9.38 24.97 17.56
C THR A 230 8.70 25.37 16.24
N ASP A 231 9.43 25.94 15.27
CA ASP A 231 8.90 26.23 13.93
C ASP A 231 8.85 24.94 13.09
N ILE A 232 7.91 24.07 13.45
CA ILE A 232 7.73 22.75 12.85
C ILE A 232 6.36 22.54 12.20
N GLU A 233 5.42 23.48 12.31
CA GLU A 233 4.09 23.38 11.67
C GLU A 233 4.18 23.01 10.16
N PRO A 234 5.14 23.55 9.37
CA PRO A 234 5.31 23.14 7.96
C PRO A 234 5.67 21.66 7.76
N LEU A 235 6.34 21.03 8.73
CA LEU A 235 6.67 19.60 8.69
C LEU A 235 5.49 18.72 9.10
N LEU A 236 4.57 19.24 9.93
CA LEU A 236 3.37 18.54 10.37
C LEU A 236 2.29 18.54 9.28
N ARG A 237 2.09 19.67 8.60
CA ARG A 237 0.98 19.85 7.66
C ARG A 237 1.01 18.79 6.53
N GLY A 238 -0.04 17.97 6.49
CA GLY A 238 -0.20 16.89 5.51
C GLY A 238 0.69 15.68 5.75
N GLN A 239 1.24 15.50 6.96
CA GLN A 239 2.19 14.42 7.27
C GLN A 239 1.64 13.04 6.94
N ARG A 240 0.33 12.78 7.10
CA ARG A 240 -0.25 11.46 6.77
C ARG A 240 0.01 11.02 5.33
N LYS A 241 0.22 11.97 4.41
CA LYS A 241 0.54 11.75 2.99
C LYS A 241 2.03 11.90 2.66
N ASP A 242 2.92 12.08 3.65
CA ASP A 242 4.37 12.21 3.41
C ASP A 242 4.96 10.94 2.81
N TRP A 243 4.43 9.77 3.18
CA TRP A 243 4.87 8.46 2.68
C TRP A 243 4.27 8.05 1.32
N MET A 244 3.50 8.96 0.69
CA MET A 244 2.88 8.77 -0.62
C MET A 244 3.86 8.27 -1.71
N PRO A 245 5.15 8.64 -1.75
CA PRO A 245 6.10 8.07 -2.72
C PRO A 245 6.20 6.54 -2.65
N TRP A 246 6.33 5.97 -1.44
CA TRP A 246 6.37 4.51 -1.26
C TRP A 246 5.00 3.89 -1.50
N HIS A 247 3.95 4.48 -0.93
CA HIS A 247 2.59 4.00 -1.08
C HIS A 247 2.19 3.90 -2.57
N ASP A 248 2.33 4.98 -3.33
CA ASP A 248 1.89 5.03 -4.72
C ASP A 248 2.75 4.11 -5.61
N PHE A 249 4.06 4.05 -5.34
CA PHE A 249 4.95 3.10 -6.02
C PHE A 249 4.53 1.64 -5.77
N GLY A 250 4.15 1.30 -4.52
CA GLY A 250 3.67 -0.05 -4.18
C GLY A 250 2.35 -0.41 -4.86
N ILE A 251 1.36 0.49 -4.88
CA ILE A 251 0.06 0.20 -5.50
C ILE A 251 0.15 0.12 -7.03
N VAL A 252 1.01 0.90 -7.68
CA VAL A 252 1.23 0.80 -9.14
C VAL A 252 1.88 -0.53 -9.49
N TRP A 253 2.83 -0.97 -8.66
CA TRP A 253 3.43 -2.29 -8.84
C TRP A 253 2.39 -3.40 -8.69
N LEU A 254 1.52 -3.32 -7.68
CA LEU A 254 0.41 -4.26 -7.50
C LEU A 254 -0.54 -4.26 -8.72
N GLU A 255 -0.87 -3.10 -9.28
CA GLU A 255 -1.67 -3.00 -10.50
C GLU A 255 -1.00 -3.71 -11.67
N HIS A 256 0.29 -3.49 -11.90
CA HIS A 256 1.03 -4.16 -12.97
C HIS A 256 1.13 -5.68 -12.77
N PHE A 257 1.17 -6.16 -11.53
CA PHE A 257 1.02 -7.59 -11.25
C PHE A 257 -0.36 -8.11 -11.65
N TYR A 258 -1.42 -7.35 -11.36
CA TYR A 258 -2.77 -7.76 -11.72
C TYR A 258 -3.00 -7.75 -13.23
N ALA A 259 -2.48 -6.73 -13.93
CA ALA A 259 -2.45 -6.69 -15.38
C ALA A 259 -1.72 -7.92 -15.96
N SER A 260 -0.56 -8.26 -15.41
CA SER A 260 0.20 -9.46 -15.82
C SER A 260 -0.59 -10.74 -15.59
N ALA A 261 -1.29 -10.84 -14.46
CA ALA A 261 -2.11 -12.01 -14.15
C ALA A 261 -3.26 -12.18 -15.18
N LEU A 262 -3.94 -11.10 -15.54
CA LEU A 262 -4.96 -11.11 -16.59
C LEU A 262 -4.39 -11.58 -17.94
N GLU A 263 -3.19 -11.12 -18.32
CA GLU A 263 -2.53 -11.57 -19.55
C GLU A 263 -2.12 -13.06 -19.51
N ILE A 264 -1.72 -13.57 -18.34
CA ILE A 264 -1.24 -14.95 -18.17
C ILE A 264 -2.39 -15.95 -18.21
N GLY A 265 -3.49 -15.67 -17.50
CA GLY A 265 -4.55 -16.64 -17.29
C GLY A 265 -5.93 -16.03 -17.02
N GLY A 266 -6.14 -14.77 -17.41
CA GLY A 266 -7.43 -14.10 -17.28
C GLY A 266 -7.84 -13.84 -15.83
N ALA A 267 -9.15 -13.64 -15.63
CA ALA A 267 -9.72 -13.31 -14.32
C ALA A 267 -9.52 -14.42 -13.29
N ASP A 268 -9.60 -15.69 -13.69
CA ASP A 268 -9.41 -16.85 -12.81
C ASP A 268 -7.99 -16.88 -12.22
N TYR A 269 -6.97 -16.63 -13.04
CA TYR A 269 -5.59 -16.61 -12.55
C TYR A 269 -5.31 -15.39 -11.66
N LEU A 270 -5.90 -14.24 -11.97
CA LEU A 270 -5.84 -13.07 -11.08
C LEU A 270 -6.51 -13.37 -9.73
N ASP A 271 -7.64 -14.07 -9.76
CA ASP A 271 -8.37 -14.45 -8.56
C ASP A 271 -7.53 -15.39 -7.67
N GLU A 272 -6.99 -16.45 -8.26
CA GLU A 272 -6.08 -17.37 -7.58
C GLU A 272 -4.84 -16.65 -7.02
N MET A 273 -4.28 -15.69 -7.78
CA MET A 273 -3.17 -14.86 -7.32
C MET A 273 -3.55 -14.06 -6.08
N LEU A 274 -4.72 -13.42 -6.04
CA LEU A 274 -5.18 -12.66 -4.89
C LEU A 274 -5.45 -13.57 -3.68
N GLU A 275 -6.08 -14.72 -3.90
CA GLU A 275 -6.34 -15.72 -2.86
C GLU A 275 -5.04 -16.19 -2.18
N GLN A 276 -3.98 -16.45 -2.96
CA GLN A 276 -2.73 -17.00 -2.41
C GLN A 276 -1.78 -15.93 -1.87
N THR A 277 -1.83 -14.70 -2.41
CA THR A 277 -0.80 -13.68 -2.11
C THR A 277 -1.30 -12.50 -1.29
N TYR A 278 -2.62 -12.25 -1.27
CA TYR A 278 -3.22 -11.09 -0.61
C TYR A 278 -4.14 -11.49 0.56
N GLU A 279 -5.11 -12.40 0.35
CA GLU A 279 -6.02 -12.84 1.41
C GLU A 279 -5.33 -13.36 2.69
N PRO A 280 -4.18 -14.07 2.65
CA PRO A 280 -3.56 -14.55 3.86
C PRO A 280 -3.09 -13.44 4.80
N ALA A 281 -2.87 -12.22 4.28
CA ALA A 281 -2.57 -11.07 5.12
C ALA A 281 -3.80 -10.59 5.92
N PHE A 282 -5.00 -10.67 5.35
CA PHE A 282 -6.24 -10.43 6.09
C PHE A 282 -6.46 -11.49 7.16
N HIS A 283 -6.30 -12.77 6.80
CA HIS A 283 -6.42 -13.87 7.75
C HIS A 283 -5.46 -13.72 8.94
N ALA A 284 -4.23 -13.29 8.71
CA ALA A 284 -3.28 -13.01 9.78
C ALA A 284 -3.73 -11.87 10.72
N GLY A 285 -4.46 -10.87 10.20
CA GLY A 285 -4.98 -9.75 10.97
C GLY A 285 -6.29 -10.02 11.71
N PHE A 286 -7.08 -11.01 11.27
CA PHE A 286 -8.43 -11.28 11.82
C PHE A 286 -8.48 -11.44 13.35
N PRO A 287 -7.56 -12.16 14.01
CA PRO A 287 -7.58 -12.26 15.47
C PRO A 287 -7.49 -10.91 16.18
N ARG A 288 -6.66 -9.98 15.67
CA ARG A 288 -6.52 -8.62 16.22
C ARG A 288 -7.82 -7.85 16.07
N TYR A 289 -8.38 -7.79 14.87
CA TYR A 289 -9.61 -7.03 14.61
C TYR A 289 -10.83 -7.60 15.32
N ARG A 290 -10.86 -8.92 15.56
CA ARG A 290 -11.90 -9.57 16.35
C ARG A 290 -11.89 -9.12 17.80
N ALA A 291 -10.71 -8.95 18.39
CA ALA A 291 -10.54 -8.60 19.79
C ALA A 291 -10.87 -7.13 20.11
N MET A 292 -10.85 -6.25 19.12
CA MET A 292 -11.19 -4.82 19.28
C MET A 292 -12.69 -4.63 19.57
N SER A 293 -13.03 -3.66 20.41
CA SER A 293 -14.37 -3.09 20.54
C SER A 293 -14.80 -2.33 19.28
N ASP A 294 -16.08 -1.92 19.20
CA ASP A 294 -16.57 -1.05 18.11
C ASP A 294 -15.76 0.26 18.03
N GLU A 295 -15.45 0.87 19.18
CA GLU A 295 -14.66 2.10 19.26
C GLU A 295 -13.23 1.91 18.73
N GLU A 296 -12.54 0.89 19.23
CA GLU A 296 -11.17 0.60 18.79
C GLU A 296 -11.13 0.29 17.30
N LEU A 297 -12.13 -0.44 16.79
CA LEU A 297 -12.20 -0.82 15.38
C LEU A 297 -12.43 0.38 14.46
N VAL A 298 -13.40 1.26 14.77
CA VAL A 298 -13.68 2.44 13.93
C VAL A 298 -12.48 3.40 13.93
N ARG A 299 -11.80 3.56 15.07
CA ARG A 299 -10.58 4.38 15.17
C ARG A 299 -9.41 3.77 14.40
N GLU A 300 -9.20 2.46 14.49
CA GLU A 300 -8.15 1.76 13.73
C GLU A 300 -8.38 1.85 12.21
N VAL A 301 -9.63 1.71 11.76
CA VAL A 301 -9.98 1.86 10.33
C VAL A 301 -9.81 3.33 9.88
N ALA A 302 -10.20 4.31 10.70
CA ALA A 302 -9.97 5.72 10.39
C ALA A 302 -8.49 6.09 10.34
N ARG A 303 -7.67 5.59 11.28
CA ARG A 303 -6.21 5.69 11.24
C ARG A 303 -5.67 5.09 9.95
N THR A 304 -6.12 3.88 9.61
CA THR A 304 -5.71 3.18 8.39
C THR A 304 -6.05 4.02 7.16
N TRP A 305 -7.24 4.59 7.04
CA TRP A 305 -7.60 5.44 5.89
C TRP A 305 -6.82 6.74 5.81
N ASN A 306 -6.52 7.37 6.95
CA ASN A 306 -5.63 8.54 7.00
C ASN A 306 -4.25 8.22 6.40
N TYR A 307 -3.64 7.11 6.81
CA TYR A 307 -2.36 6.69 6.26
C TYR A 307 -2.47 6.01 4.89
N HIS A 308 -3.61 5.47 4.50
CA HIS A 308 -3.83 5.00 3.13
C HIS A 308 -3.94 6.17 2.13
N CYS A 309 -3.64 7.41 2.53
CA CYS A 309 -3.65 8.59 1.67
C CYS A 309 -5.04 8.93 1.09
N ALA A 310 -6.11 8.46 1.76
CA ALA A 310 -7.49 8.79 1.45
C ALA A 310 -7.89 10.14 2.06
N ASP A 311 -8.92 10.75 1.48
CA ASP A 311 -9.72 11.78 2.13
C ASP A 311 -11.12 11.20 2.34
N PHE A 312 -11.66 11.32 3.55
CA PHE A 312 -12.85 10.57 3.91
C PHE A 312 -13.70 11.23 5.00
N THR A 313 -14.95 10.78 5.07
CA THR A 313 -15.90 11.08 6.16
C THR A 313 -16.49 9.79 6.69
N ILE A 314 -16.89 9.79 7.96
CA ILE A 314 -17.55 8.66 8.61
C ILE A 314 -18.99 9.03 8.92
N HIS A 315 -19.92 8.14 8.58
CA HIS A 315 -21.31 8.17 9.01
C HIS A 315 -21.61 6.89 9.81
N GLU A 316 -22.54 6.95 10.76
CA GLU A 316 -22.96 5.78 11.53
C GLU A 316 -24.41 5.42 11.20
N GLU A 317 -24.61 4.17 10.81
CA GLU A 317 -25.90 3.53 10.66
C GLU A 317 -26.15 2.58 11.84
N ASP A 318 -27.34 1.97 11.91
CA ASP A 318 -27.74 1.12 13.03
C ASP A 318 -26.76 -0.05 13.30
N ASP A 319 -26.29 -0.71 12.24
CA ASP A 319 -25.49 -1.93 12.26
C ASP A 319 -24.03 -1.73 11.86
N ARG A 320 -23.65 -0.56 11.32
CA ARG A 320 -22.33 -0.33 10.74
C ARG A 320 -21.86 1.13 10.80
N PHE A 321 -20.57 1.32 10.63
CA PHE A 321 -19.98 2.60 10.24
C PHE A 321 -19.74 2.62 8.74
N VAL A 322 -20.09 3.72 8.09
CA VAL A 322 -19.95 3.95 6.65
C VAL A 322 -18.84 4.96 6.42
N PHE A 323 -17.77 4.52 5.78
CA PHE A 323 -16.68 5.37 5.31
C PHE A 323 -16.96 5.76 3.87
N ARG A 324 -17.15 7.05 3.62
CA ARG A 324 -17.22 7.62 2.28
C ARG A 324 -15.82 8.13 1.91
N LEU A 325 -15.21 7.53 0.89
CA LEU A 325 -13.80 7.73 0.53
C LEU A 325 -13.68 8.46 -0.81
N ASP A 326 -13.09 9.65 -0.84
CA ASP A 326 -13.13 10.53 -2.01
C ASP A 326 -11.83 11.35 -2.20
N PRO A 327 -10.83 10.76 -2.90
CA PRO A 327 -10.80 9.39 -3.38
C PRO A 327 -10.52 8.36 -2.26
N CYS A 328 -10.82 7.09 -2.51
CA CYS A 328 -10.21 6.02 -1.71
C CYS A 328 -8.71 5.98 -1.94
N GLY A 329 -8.00 5.47 -0.94
CA GLY A 329 -6.56 5.62 -0.81
C GLY A 329 -5.72 5.04 -1.94
N SER A 330 -6.25 4.13 -2.76
CA SER A 330 -5.49 3.43 -3.81
C SER A 330 -6.26 3.36 -5.13
N GLY A 331 -7.21 2.44 -5.25
CA GLY A 331 -7.96 2.22 -6.51
C GLY A 331 -8.64 3.48 -7.03
N GLY A 332 -9.24 4.28 -6.15
CA GLY A 332 -9.88 5.54 -6.50
C GLY A 332 -8.90 6.63 -6.92
N ARG A 333 -7.66 6.61 -6.40
CA ARG A 333 -6.58 7.50 -6.86
C ARG A 333 -6.02 7.07 -8.20
N LEU A 334 -5.75 5.78 -8.38
CA LEU A 334 -5.35 5.20 -9.68
C LEU A 334 -6.40 5.52 -10.75
N PHE A 335 -7.69 5.36 -10.42
CA PHE A 335 -8.78 5.61 -11.36
C PHE A 335 -8.91 7.07 -11.79
N ARG A 336 -8.39 7.99 -10.96
CA ARG A 336 -8.34 9.43 -11.25
C ARG A 336 -6.98 9.90 -11.80
N GLY A 337 -5.98 9.03 -11.92
CA GLY A 337 -4.59 9.43 -12.24
C GLY A 337 -3.95 10.30 -11.15
N GLN A 338 -4.43 10.21 -9.91
CA GLN A 338 -3.98 11.02 -8.76
C GLN A 338 -2.89 10.28 -7.97
N VAL A 339 -1.90 9.73 -8.68
CA VAL A 339 -0.74 9.07 -8.08
C VAL A 339 0.51 9.94 -8.18
N TRP A 340 1.47 9.67 -7.31
CA TRP A 340 2.69 10.43 -7.17
C TRP A 340 3.45 10.53 -8.50
N ARG A 341 3.79 11.76 -8.90
CA ARG A 341 4.46 12.07 -10.18
C ARG A 341 3.72 11.57 -11.43
N GLY A 342 2.41 11.34 -11.36
CA GLY A 342 1.63 10.87 -12.51
C GLY A 342 2.12 9.53 -13.05
N MET A 343 2.66 8.68 -12.18
CA MET A 343 3.30 7.40 -12.54
C MET A 343 2.37 6.36 -13.16
N PHE A 344 1.06 6.62 -13.25
CA PHE A 344 0.08 5.67 -13.77
C PHE A 344 -1.19 6.36 -14.28
N HIS A 345 -1.66 5.94 -15.45
CA HIS A 345 -3.01 6.23 -15.94
C HIS A 345 -3.64 4.99 -16.59
N TYR A 346 -4.93 4.75 -16.32
CA TYR A 346 -5.69 3.73 -17.04
C TYR A 346 -5.71 4.00 -18.55
N GLY A 347 -5.56 2.93 -19.33
CA GLY A 347 -5.40 3.01 -20.80
C GLY A 347 -3.94 3.04 -21.27
N GLU A 348 -2.98 3.19 -20.36
CA GLU A 348 -1.56 2.93 -20.63
C GLU A 348 -1.26 1.42 -20.64
N PRO A 349 -0.08 0.99 -21.13
CA PRO A 349 0.32 -0.41 -21.02
C PRO A 349 0.29 -0.89 -19.56
N MET A 350 -0.10 -2.15 -19.34
CA MET A 350 -0.23 -2.75 -18.00
C MET A 350 -1.16 -1.98 -17.04
N ALA A 351 -2.14 -1.26 -17.59
CA ALA A 351 -3.18 -0.54 -16.87
C ALA A 351 -4.59 -0.88 -17.41
N PRO A 352 -5.00 -2.17 -17.45
CA PRO A 352 -6.27 -2.57 -18.05
C PRO A 352 -7.46 -2.25 -17.12
N LEU A 353 -8.62 -2.06 -17.73
CA LEU A 353 -9.90 -2.31 -17.08
C LEU A 353 -10.31 -3.76 -17.38
N MET A 354 -11.01 -4.41 -16.46
CA MET A 354 -11.65 -5.70 -16.74
C MET A 354 -12.97 -5.46 -17.48
N ASP A 355 -13.04 -5.91 -18.72
CA ASP A 355 -14.19 -5.68 -19.60
C ASP A 355 -15.44 -6.46 -19.19
N GLU A 356 -15.26 -7.72 -18.78
CA GLU A 356 -16.34 -8.65 -18.45
C GLU A 356 -16.56 -8.78 -16.93
N PRO A 357 -17.80 -9.06 -16.48
CA PRO A 357 -18.09 -9.37 -15.08
C PRO A 357 -17.32 -10.61 -14.60
N HIS A 358 -16.82 -10.54 -13.37
CA HIS A 358 -16.24 -11.66 -12.63
C HIS A 358 -16.42 -11.44 -11.13
N ASP A 359 -16.46 -12.50 -10.32
CA ASP A 359 -16.62 -12.38 -8.87
C ASP A 359 -15.53 -11.51 -8.23
N ILE A 360 -14.31 -11.60 -8.76
CA ILE A 360 -13.17 -10.82 -8.32
C ILE A 360 -13.20 -9.35 -8.75
N ASN A 361 -14.14 -8.92 -9.59
CA ASN A 361 -14.30 -7.52 -9.99
C ASN A 361 -15.61 -6.90 -9.56
N PHE A 362 -16.27 -7.50 -8.57
CA PHE A 362 -17.62 -7.12 -8.11
C PHE A 362 -18.73 -7.38 -9.14
N ASN A 363 -18.53 -8.37 -10.02
CA ASN A 363 -19.46 -8.71 -11.10
C ASN A 363 -19.84 -7.49 -11.96
N ARG A 364 -18.87 -6.61 -12.22
CA ARG A 364 -19.08 -5.37 -12.98
C ARG A 364 -18.24 -5.33 -14.26
N ARG A 365 -18.79 -4.69 -15.29
CA ARG A 365 -18.07 -4.38 -16.53
C ARG A 365 -17.20 -3.16 -16.36
N GLN A 366 -16.12 -3.07 -17.13
CA GLN A 366 -15.19 -1.92 -17.15
C GLN A 366 -14.63 -1.59 -15.76
N ALA A 367 -14.34 -2.63 -14.97
CA ALA A 367 -13.84 -2.49 -13.62
C ALA A 367 -12.35 -2.12 -13.61
N PRO A 368 -11.91 -1.08 -12.88
CA PRO A 368 -10.50 -0.94 -12.51
C PRO A 368 -9.91 -2.24 -11.99
N THR A 369 -8.89 -2.76 -12.68
CA THR A 369 -8.26 -4.04 -12.32
C THR A 369 -7.68 -3.98 -10.91
N TYR A 370 -7.14 -2.84 -10.51
CA TYR A 370 -6.65 -2.64 -9.15
C TYR A 370 -7.72 -2.95 -8.09
N CYS A 371 -8.98 -2.59 -8.32
CA CYS A 371 -10.05 -2.79 -7.34
C CYS A 371 -10.40 -4.26 -7.10
N THR A 372 -9.83 -5.21 -7.85
CA THR A 372 -10.06 -6.64 -7.65
C THR A 372 -9.59 -7.14 -6.28
N HIS A 373 -8.53 -6.53 -5.71
CA HIS A 373 -8.10 -6.85 -4.35
C HIS A 373 -9.16 -6.51 -3.29
N CYS A 374 -10.04 -5.53 -3.55
CA CYS A 374 -11.14 -5.21 -2.66
C CYS A 374 -12.17 -6.35 -2.64
N ALA A 375 -12.50 -6.92 -3.80
CA ALA A 375 -13.40 -8.07 -3.89
C ALA A 375 -12.80 -9.30 -3.17
N ALA A 376 -11.50 -9.54 -3.33
CA ALA A 376 -10.78 -10.58 -2.59
C ALA A 376 -10.86 -10.35 -1.07
N SER A 377 -10.72 -9.10 -0.61
CA SER A 377 -10.86 -8.76 0.82
C SER A 377 -12.28 -8.96 1.34
N ASN A 378 -13.31 -8.70 0.53
CA ASN A 378 -14.69 -9.01 0.86
C ASN A 378 -14.87 -10.52 1.00
N ARG A 379 -14.43 -11.31 0.01
CA ARG A 379 -14.50 -12.78 0.06
C ARG A 379 -13.82 -13.32 1.32
N ALA A 380 -12.62 -12.85 1.64
CA ALA A 380 -11.90 -13.28 2.85
C ALA A 380 -12.70 -13.07 4.15
N GLN A 381 -13.47 -11.98 4.24
CA GLN A 381 -14.29 -11.63 5.41
C GLN A 381 -15.67 -12.31 5.42
N LEU A 382 -16.23 -12.63 4.25
CA LEU A 382 -17.63 -13.06 4.10
C LEU A 382 -17.77 -14.56 3.84
N LYS A 383 -16.74 -15.26 3.33
CA LYS A 383 -16.82 -16.69 2.95
C LYS A 383 -17.25 -17.64 4.07
N SER A 384 -17.02 -17.26 5.33
CA SER A 384 -17.41 -18.08 6.50
C SER A 384 -18.88 -17.97 6.89
N GLY A 385 -19.67 -17.15 6.17
CA GLY A 385 -21.11 -17.03 6.40
C GLY A 385 -21.49 -16.20 7.63
N PRO A 386 -22.77 -16.25 8.05
CA PRO A 386 -23.24 -15.53 9.22
C PRO A 386 -22.67 -16.10 10.52
N GLU A 387 -22.54 -17.43 10.62
CA GLU A 387 -22.00 -18.13 11.79
C GLU A 387 -20.46 -18.07 11.89
N GLY A 388 -19.79 -17.60 10.83
CA GLY A 388 -18.34 -17.46 10.80
C GLY A 388 -17.83 -16.44 11.81
N ASP A 389 -16.59 -16.60 12.27
CA ASP A 389 -15.96 -15.71 13.26
C ASP A 389 -15.13 -14.58 12.61
N SER A 390 -15.14 -14.48 11.28
CA SER A 390 -14.37 -13.47 10.54
C SER A 390 -14.90 -12.06 10.86
N PRO A 391 -14.02 -11.07 11.12
CA PRO A 391 -14.42 -9.70 11.33
C PRO A 391 -14.86 -9.07 10.00
N ARG A 392 -15.89 -8.21 10.05
CA ARG A 392 -16.46 -7.51 8.90
C ARG A 392 -16.14 -6.02 9.00
N PHE A 393 -14.85 -5.74 9.02
CA PHE A 393 -14.33 -4.42 9.34
C PHE A 393 -13.95 -3.60 8.12
N PHE A 394 -13.87 -4.24 6.95
CA PHE A 394 -13.41 -3.64 5.71
C PHE A 394 -14.23 -4.17 4.53
N VAL A 395 -15.56 -4.12 4.60
CA VAL A 395 -16.43 -4.59 3.51
C VAL A 395 -16.63 -3.45 2.52
N ILE A 396 -16.22 -3.63 1.27
CA ILE A 396 -16.30 -2.62 0.21
C ILE A 396 -17.60 -2.79 -0.59
N ASP A 397 -18.28 -1.68 -0.88
CA ASP A 397 -19.30 -1.64 -1.91
C ASP A 397 -18.63 -1.34 -3.26
N GLY A 398 -18.46 -2.39 -4.07
CA GLY A 398 -17.80 -2.33 -5.37
C GLY A 398 -18.59 -1.57 -6.44
N HIS A 399 -19.86 -1.25 -6.16
CA HIS A 399 -20.75 -0.52 -7.06
C HIS A 399 -20.88 0.96 -6.68
N ALA A 400 -20.25 1.42 -5.59
CA ALA A 400 -20.25 2.83 -5.20
C ALA A 400 -19.38 3.72 -6.11
N GLN A 401 -18.24 3.21 -6.60
CA GLN A 401 -17.36 3.90 -7.55
C GLN A 401 -17.37 3.18 -8.89
N LEU A 402 -18.22 3.62 -9.81
CA LEU A 402 -18.33 3.09 -11.17
C LEU A 402 -17.51 3.90 -12.18
N ARG A 403 -17.22 5.17 -11.87
CA ARG A 403 -16.51 6.10 -12.76
C ARG A 403 -15.40 6.88 -12.06
N PRO A 404 -14.41 7.40 -12.81
CA PRO A 404 -13.45 8.36 -12.26
C PRO A 404 -14.17 9.55 -11.61
N GLY A 405 -13.70 9.97 -10.44
CA GLY A 405 -14.30 11.08 -9.68
C GLY A 405 -15.42 10.67 -8.71
N GLU A 406 -15.96 9.45 -8.81
CA GLU A 406 -16.90 8.95 -7.81
C GLU A 406 -16.18 8.46 -6.56
N ALA A 407 -16.87 8.48 -5.42
CA ALA A 407 -16.34 8.04 -4.14
C ALA A 407 -16.52 6.53 -3.95
N CYS A 408 -15.58 5.89 -3.29
CA CYS A 408 -15.79 4.53 -2.81
C CYS A 408 -16.55 4.55 -1.48
N ARG A 409 -17.13 3.41 -1.14
CA ARG A 409 -17.80 3.19 0.13
C ARG A 409 -17.27 1.93 0.79
N GLN A 410 -16.94 2.05 2.07
CA GLN A 410 -16.48 0.95 2.91
C GLN A 410 -17.35 0.89 4.18
N PHE A 411 -17.66 -0.32 4.60
CA PHE A 411 -18.46 -0.62 5.78
C PHE A 411 -17.64 -1.34 6.84
N THR A 412 -17.73 -0.83 8.07
CA THR A 412 -17.23 -1.47 9.28
C THR A 412 -18.43 -1.88 10.11
N TYR A 413 -18.80 -3.16 10.09
CA TYR A 413 -19.94 -3.65 10.86
C TYR A 413 -19.63 -3.68 12.35
N LYS A 414 -20.61 -3.26 13.15
CA LYS A 414 -20.55 -3.32 14.61
C LYS A 414 -20.50 -4.77 15.08
N LYS A 415 -19.87 -5.02 16.22
CA LYS A 415 -19.70 -6.39 16.75
C LYS A 415 -21.01 -7.12 16.97
N ALA A 416 -22.05 -6.40 17.34
CA ALA A 416 -23.36 -6.93 17.65
C ALA A 416 -24.36 -6.82 16.48
N ALA A 417 -23.91 -6.43 15.28
CA ALA A 417 -24.74 -6.45 14.08
C ALA A 417 -25.21 -7.89 13.78
N ALA A 418 -26.51 -8.06 13.56
CA ALA A 418 -27.07 -9.31 13.07
C ALA A 418 -26.43 -9.62 11.72
N ARG A 419 -25.75 -10.76 11.66
CA ARG A 419 -24.85 -11.06 10.57
C ARG A 419 -25.62 -11.50 9.34
N GLU A 420 -26.72 -12.21 9.55
CA GLU A 420 -27.74 -12.63 8.60
C GLU A 420 -28.43 -11.45 7.89
N ASP A 421 -28.48 -10.27 8.52
CA ASP A 421 -29.14 -9.07 8.00
C ASP A 421 -28.22 -8.21 7.12
N MET A 422 -27.00 -8.67 6.85
CA MET A 422 -26.12 -7.99 5.90
C MET A 422 -26.78 -7.86 4.53
N ASP A 423 -26.52 -6.73 3.88
CA ASP A 423 -27.04 -6.43 2.55
C ASP A 423 -26.68 -7.55 1.56
N PRO A 424 -27.67 -8.29 1.03
CA PRO A 424 -27.42 -9.40 0.13
C PRO A 424 -26.76 -8.95 -1.19
N ASP A 425 -26.89 -7.68 -1.57
CA ASP A 425 -26.23 -7.15 -2.76
C ASP A 425 -24.69 -7.17 -2.60
N LEU A 426 -24.17 -6.96 -1.39
CA LEU A 426 -22.72 -7.04 -1.12
C LEU A 426 -22.17 -8.46 -1.30
N LEU A 427 -22.98 -9.48 -1.03
CA LEU A 427 -22.63 -10.88 -1.27
C LEU A 427 -22.68 -11.20 -2.78
N ALA A 428 -23.76 -10.77 -3.44
CA ALA A 428 -23.95 -10.99 -4.87
C ALA A 428 -22.84 -10.34 -5.73
N GLN A 429 -22.34 -9.18 -5.32
CA GLN A 429 -21.21 -8.52 -5.96
C GLN A 429 -19.99 -9.45 -6.10
N ILE A 430 -19.73 -10.33 -5.12
CA ILE A 430 -18.57 -11.24 -5.12
C ILE A 430 -18.95 -12.70 -5.40
N GLY A 431 -20.05 -12.94 -6.12
CA GLY A 431 -20.47 -14.28 -6.55
C GLY A 431 -21.10 -15.14 -5.47
N MET A 432 -21.36 -14.58 -4.29
CA MET A 432 -21.96 -15.31 -3.19
C MET A 432 -23.48 -15.17 -3.22
N GLY A 433 -24.20 -16.28 -2.99
CA GLY A 433 -25.63 -16.25 -2.76
C GLY A 433 -25.99 -15.59 -1.41
N PRO A 434 -27.24 -15.17 -1.22
CA PRO A 434 -27.70 -14.69 0.08
C PRO A 434 -27.50 -15.79 1.13
N TRP A 435 -27.09 -15.40 2.34
CA TRP A 435 -27.09 -16.33 3.45
C TRP A 435 -28.54 -16.71 3.73
N SER A 436 -28.90 -17.95 3.43
CA SER A 436 -30.24 -18.45 3.71
C SER A 436 -30.49 -18.35 5.21
N GLY A 437 -31.36 -17.43 5.62
CA GLY A 437 -31.84 -17.38 6.98
C GLY A 437 -32.41 -18.75 7.34
N GLY A 438 -31.93 -19.34 8.44
CA GLY A 438 -32.51 -20.55 9.00
C GLY A 438 -33.96 -20.27 9.41
N GLY A 439 -34.88 -20.48 8.49
CA GLY A 439 -36.29 -20.13 8.65
C GLY A 439 -37.16 -20.88 7.65
N GLY A 440 -37.28 -22.19 7.85
CA GLY A 440 -38.14 -23.03 7.02
C GLY A 440 -38.15 -24.48 7.48
N GLN A 441 -38.85 -24.77 8.59
CA GLN A 441 -39.48 -26.08 8.73
C GLN A 441 -40.42 -26.29 7.53
N SER A 442 -40.14 -27.29 6.71
CA SER A 442 -41.19 -27.98 5.95
C SER A 442 -41.25 -29.42 6.45
N GLY A 443 -42.21 -29.67 7.34
CA GLY A 443 -42.81 -31.00 7.46
C GLY A 443 -43.51 -31.38 6.16
N GLY A 444 -43.64 -32.68 5.92
CA GLY A 444 -44.26 -33.27 4.74
C GLY A 444 -43.42 -34.44 4.23
N GLU A 445 -43.45 -35.57 4.95
CA GLU A 445 -44.27 -36.75 4.61
C GLU A 445 -43.56 -37.68 3.62
N ASN A 446 -43.14 -38.83 4.17
CA ASN A 446 -42.88 -40.07 3.44
C ASN A 446 -44.16 -40.52 2.70
N PRO A 447 -43.99 -41.21 1.57
CA PRO A 447 -44.62 -42.50 1.36
C PRO A 447 -43.71 -43.66 1.80
#